data_AF-A0A7C0W3W4-F1
#
_entry.id   AF-A0A7C0W3W4-F1
#
_cell.length_a   1.000
_cell.length_b   1.000
_cell.length_c   1.000
_cell.angle_alpha   90.00
_cell.angle_beta   90.00
_cell.angle_gamma   90.00
#
_symmetry.space_group_name_H-M   'P 1'
#
loop_
_entity.id
_entity.type
_entity.pdbx_description
1 polymer ?
#
loop_
_entity_poly.entity_id
_entity_poly.type
_entity_poly.pdbx_seq_one_letter_code
_entity_poly.pdbx_strand_id
1 'polypeptide(L)'
;MRDFSIKLGFVPTRRLVFDKKEAQKHKNLIKDKLLSWKIDLVDIDWLNEDGMLYDIRDSEKVYKYFLEKDVDALFLPHCNFGTESAAAKLGKLMNKPLLLWGPRDDAPIGNEIRARDTQCGLFATSKILHRFGVPFTYITNSGIEDSIFEKGFNNFLRAASVVKAFRNMRIGMISTRPGEFWSVMANEGELLEKFGIEVIPVALTEMIALAREYKDKNSEELKAVVKDIKGKNIDYSSVGEENLKKIV
;
A
#
# COMPACT_ATOMS: atom_id res chain seq x y z
N MET A 1 -12.18 -8.55 -11.39
CA MET A 1 -12.05 -7.90 -10.06
C MET A 1 -10.72 -7.15 -10.06
N ARG A 2 -10.62 -5.94 -9.49
CA ARG A 2 -9.32 -5.23 -9.43
C ARG A 2 -8.34 -6.03 -8.56
N ASP A 3 -7.08 -6.10 -8.96
CA ASP A 3 -6.02 -6.73 -8.18
C ASP A 3 -5.51 -5.76 -7.10
N PHE A 4 -5.63 -6.19 -5.84
CA PHE A 4 -5.19 -5.43 -4.66
C PHE A 4 -3.93 -6.04 -4.03
N SER A 5 -3.28 -6.99 -4.70
CA SER A 5 -1.94 -7.45 -4.37
C SER A 5 -0.97 -6.26 -4.35
N ILE A 6 0.01 -6.31 -3.44
CA ILE A 6 1.01 -5.24 -3.29
C ILE A 6 2.31 -5.68 -3.93
N LYS A 7 2.77 -4.90 -4.89
CA LYS A 7 4.14 -4.99 -5.39
C LYS A 7 5.06 -4.15 -4.52
N LEU A 8 5.90 -4.80 -3.74
CA LEU A 8 6.73 -4.17 -2.72
C LEU A 8 8.13 -3.87 -3.26
N GLY A 9 8.52 -2.60 -3.25
CA GLY A 9 9.89 -2.17 -3.50
C GLY A 9 10.79 -2.49 -2.31
N PHE A 10 11.73 -3.41 -2.51
CA PHE A 10 12.71 -3.81 -1.50
C PHE A 10 13.98 -2.99 -1.62
N VAL A 11 14.22 -2.11 -0.66
CA VAL A 11 15.30 -1.10 -0.70
C VAL A 11 16.19 -1.24 0.55
N PRO A 12 16.99 -2.31 0.65
CA PRO A 12 17.94 -2.44 1.74
C PRO A 12 18.92 -1.26 1.72
N THR A 13 19.22 -0.73 2.90
CA THR A 13 20.12 0.42 3.05
C THR A 13 21.23 0.12 4.04
N ARG A 14 22.41 0.70 3.78
CA ARG A 14 23.56 0.62 4.65
C ARG A 14 24.32 1.95 4.74
N ARG A 15 25.24 2.05 5.69
CA ARG A 15 26.25 3.11 5.80
C ARG A 15 27.63 2.54 5.57
N LEU A 16 28.49 3.32 4.92
CA LEU A 16 29.83 2.88 4.49
C LEU A 16 30.81 2.59 5.64
N VAL A 17 30.63 3.23 6.80
CA VAL A 17 31.53 3.11 7.95
C VAL A 17 31.34 1.83 8.78
N PHE A 18 30.30 1.05 8.48
CA PHE A 18 29.96 -0.19 9.18
C PHE A 18 30.22 -1.41 8.29
N ASP A 19 30.22 -2.60 8.89
CA ASP A 19 30.61 -3.83 8.20
C ASP A 19 29.71 -4.13 6.99
N LYS A 20 30.33 -4.26 5.82
CA LYS A 20 29.67 -4.55 4.53
C LYS A 20 29.14 -5.98 4.47
N LYS A 21 29.89 -6.96 5.00
CA LYS A 21 29.52 -8.38 4.95
C LYS A 21 28.32 -8.67 5.85
N GLU A 22 28.29 -8.09 7.04
CA GLU A 22 27.14 -8.23 7.94
C GLU A 22 25.89 -7.56 7.35
N ALA A 23 26.02 -6.39 6.72
CA ALA A 23 24.90 -5.79 6.00
C ALA A 23 24.37 -6.73 4.89
N GLN A 24 25.26 -7.33 4.09
CA GLN A 24 24.88 -8.25 3.03
C GLN A 24 24.17 -9.50 3.56
N LYS A 25 24.67 -10.08 4.65
CA LYS A 25 24.05 -11.21 5.34
C LYS A 25 22.62 -10.89 5.76
N HIS A 26 22.40 -9.75 6.42
CA HIS A 26 21.06 -9.35 6.83
C HIS A 26 20.13 -9.05 5.66
N LYS A 27 20.62 -8.40 4.59
CA LYS A 27 19.84 -8.21 3.37
C LYS A 27 19.32 -9.55 2.82
N ASN A 28 20.20 -10.55 2.71
CA ASN A 28 19.83 -11.86 2.17
C ASN A 28 18.79 -12.55 3.06
N LEU A 29 19.02 -12.59 4.38
CA LEU A 29 18.06 -13.16 5.34
C LEU A 29 16.68 -12.51 5.23
N ILE A 30 16.64 -11.18 5.10
CA ILE A 30 15.39 -10.44 4.93
C ILE A 30 14.72 -10.79 3.60
N LYS A 31 15.48 -10.78 2.49
CA LYS A 31 14.96 -11.13 1.16
C LYS A 31 14.36 -12.54 1.16
N ASP A 32 15.08 -13.52 1.69
CA ASP A 32 14.64 -14.91 1.76
C ASP A 32 13.36 -15.07 2.59
N LYS A 33 13.26 -14.35 3.72
CA LYS A 33 12.05 -14.32 4.53
C LYS A 33 10.85 -13.78 3.76
N LEU A 34 11.00 -12.65 3.07
CA LEU A 34 9.93 -12.06 2.25
C LEU A 34 9.49 -12.99 1.11
N LEU A 35 10.45 -13.66 0.46
CA LEU A 35 10.16 -14.65 -0.59
C LEU A 35 9.41 -15.86 -0.04
N SER A 36 9.76 -16.32 1.18
CA SER A 36 9.03 -17.42 1.85
C SER A 36 7.56 -17.05 2.15
N TRP A 37 7.29 -15.76 2.36
CA TRP A 37 5.94 -15.22 2.53
C TRP A 37 5.23 -14.93 1.20
N LYS A 38 5.85 -15.28 0.05
CA LYS A 38 5.33 -15.09 -1.30
C LYS A 38 4.97 -13.63 -1.61
N ILE A 39 5.76 -12.69 -1.08
CA ILE A 39 5.62 -11.27 -1.39
C ILE A 39 6.06 -11.02 -2.84
N ASP A 40 5.27 -10.27 -3.61
CA ASP A 40 5.68 -9.76 -4.92
C ASP A 40 6.72 -8.65 -4.72
N LEU A 41 7.99 -9.00 -4.91
CA LEU A 41 9.13 -8.20 -4.53
C LEU A 41 9.81 -7.61 -5.76
N VAL A 42 10.06 -6.30 -5.74
CA VAL A 42 10.91 -5.61 -6.71
C VAL A 42 12.16 -5.12 -5.98
N ASP A 43 13.28 -5.81 -6.19
CA ASP A 43 14.55 -5.45 -5.57
C ASP A 43 15.39 -4.47 -6.41
N ILE A 44 16.50 -4.04 -5.81
CA ILE A 44 17.49 -3.13 -6.40
C ILE A 44 18.86 -3.82 -6.54
N ASP A 45 18.91 -5.14 -6.75
CA ASP A 45 20.17 -5.89 -6.82
C ASP A 45 21.06 -5.41 -7.98
N TRP A 46 20.47 -4.83 -9.02
CA TRP A 46 21.16 -4.24 -10.16
C TRP A 46 21.82 -2.88 -9.86
N LEU A 47 21.50 -2.22 -8.73
CA LEU A 47 21.86 -0.82 -8.51
C LEU A 47 23.37 -0.60 -8.35
N ASN A 48 24.03 -1.48 -7.59
CA ASN A 48 25.47 -1.46 -7.31
C ASN A 48 25.91 -2.85 -6.83
N GLU A 49 27.21 -3.02 -6.55
CA GLU A 49 27.79 -4.31 -6.08
C GLU A 49 27.11 -4.91 -4.84
N ASP A 50 26.46 -4.09 -4.01
CA ASP A 50 25.78 -4.55 -2.79
C ASP A 50 24.27 -4.73 -3.01
N GLY A 51 23.74 -4.17 -4.10
CA GLY A 51 22.32 -3.99 -4.33
C GLY A 51 21.63 -3.29 -3.16
N MET A 52 22.22 -2.20 -2.66
CA MET A 52 21.70 -1.43 -1.53
C MET A 52 21.72 0.05 -1.81
N LEU A 53 20.76 0.78 -1.23
CA LEU A 53 20.71 2.23 -1.35
C LEU A 53 21.56 2.89 -0.25
N TYR A 54 22.75 3.36 -0.60
CA TYR A 54 23.64 4.12 0.29
C TYR A 54 24.19 5.43 -0.32
N ASP A 55 23.94 5.68 -1.61
CA ASP A 55 24.27 6.94 -2.28
C ASP A 55 22.97 7.70 -2.61
N ILE A 56 22.90 8.97 -2.22
CA ILE A 56 21.76 9.85 -2.49
C ILE A 56 21.50 10.06 -3.99
N ARG A 57 22.54 9.95 -4.82
CA ARG A 57 22.45 10.11 -6.28
C ARG A 57 21.67 8.95 -6.92
N ASP A 58 21.66 7.79 -6.28
CA ASP A 58 20.97 6.61 -6.77
C ASP A 58 19.46 6.63 -6.49
N SER A 59 18.98 7.49 -5.58
CA SER A 59 17.53 7.61 -5.29
C SER A 59 16.69 7.88 -6.54
N GLU A 60 17.19 8.67 -7.50
CA GLU A 60 16.47 8.95 -8.75
C GLU A 60 16.45 7.76 -9.71
N LYS A 61 17.51 6.96 -9.74
CA LYS A 61 17.55 5.73 -10.56
C LYS A 61 16.56 4.70 -10.04
N VAL A 62 16.55 4.49 -8.71
CA VAL A 62 15.60 3.59 -8.05
C VAL A 62 14.16 4.07 -8.27
N TYR A 63 13.89 5.38 -8.15
CA TYR A 63 12.57 5.95 -8.41
C TYR A 63 12.07 5.65 -9.83
N LYS A 64 12.87 5.91 -10.86
CA LYS A 64 12.49 5.64 -12.25
C LYS A 64 12.19 4.16 -12.48
N TYR A 65 13.06 3.29 -11.98
CA TYR A 65 12.87 1.84 -12.07
C TYR A 65 11.58 1.39 -11.35
N PHE A 66 11.32 1.90 -10.15
CA PHE A 66 10.12 1.54 -9.38
C PHE A 66 8.83 2.08 -9.99
N LEU A 67 8.89 3.23 -10.66
CA LEU A 67 7.78 3.76 -11.45
C LEU A 67 7.47 2.84 -12.64
N GLU A 68 8.49 2.43 -13.40
CA GLU A 68 8.33 1.48 -14.53
C GLU A 68 7.82 0.10 -14.09
N LYS A 69 8.12 -0.30 -12.86
CA LYS A 69 7.65 -1.58 -12.30
C LYS A 69 6.30 -1.50 -11.60
N ASP A 70 5.67 -0.32 -11.53
CA ASP A 70 4.43 -0.09 -10.80
C ASP A 70 4.51 -0.51 -9.32
N VAL A 71 5.57 -0.08 -8.62
CA VAL A 71 5.72 -0.34 -7.19
C VAL A 71 4.67 0.41 -6.37
N ASP A 72 3.99 -0.32 -5.47
CA ASP A 72 2.88 0.19 -4.68
C ASP A 72 3.31 0.71 -3.30
N ALA A 73 4.35 0.13 -2.73
CA ALA A 73 4.86 0.45 -1.40
C ALA A 73 6.37 0.21 -1.31
N LEU A 74 7.02 0.83 -0.33
CA LEU A 74 8.45 0.69 -0.10
C LEU A 74 8.73 0.01 1.24
N PHE A 75 9.69 -0.89 1.25
CA PHE A 75 10.31 -1.40 2.47
C PHE A 75 11.80 -1.07 2.46
N LEU A 76 12.24 -0.28 3.44
CA LEU A 76 13.62 0.17 3.60
C LEU A 76 14.25 -0.49 4.84
N PRO A 77 14.64 -1.78 4.76
CA PRO A 77 15.34 -2.41 5.87
C PRO A 77 16.73 -1.79 6.05
N HIS A 78 17.00 -1.34 7.26
CA HIS A 78 18.33 -0.88 7.64
C HIS A 78 19.17 -2.11 7.96
N CYS A 79 20.03 -2.54 7.03
CA CYS A 79 20.86 -3.74 7.19
C CYS A 79 22.09 -3.50 8.09
N ASN A 80 22.40 -2.22 8.34
CA ASN A 80 23.24 -1.73 9.42
C ASN A 80 22.67 -0.36 9.84
N PHE A 81 23.47 0.70 9.99
CA PHE A 81 22.98 2.07 10.21
C PHE A 81 22.11 2.65 9.06
N GLY A 82 22.31 2.29 7.80
CA GLY A 82 21.54 2.87 6.69
C GLY A 82 21.96 4.30 6.28
N THR A 83 21.35 4.84 5.22
CA THR A 83 21.63 6.19 4.71
C THR A 83 20.35 7.03 4.64
N GLU A 84 20.18 7.88 5.65
CA GLU A 84 18.99 8.69 5.90
C GLU A 84 18.65 9.66 4.76
N SER A 85 19.66 10.25 4.13
CA SER A 85 19.48 11.22 3.05
C SER A 85 18.92 10.56 1.78
N ALA A 86 19.47 9.40 1.41
CA ALA A 86 19.02 8.62 0.25
C ALA A 86 17.62 8.03 0.47
N ALA A 87 17.36 7.50 1.68
CA ALA A 87 16.06 6.99 2.09
C ALA A 87 14.97 8.06 2.02
N ALA A 88 15.22 9.25 2.58
CA ALA A 88 14.26 10.35 2.57
C ALA A 88 14.01 10.91 1.17
N LYS A 89 15.06 11.06 0.35
CA LYS A 89 14.92 11.52 -1.05
C LYS A 89 14.06 10.54 -1.85
N LEU A 90 14.32 9.24 -1.75
CA LEU A 90 13.51 8.22 -2.43
C LEU A 90 12.07 8.21 -1.93
N GLY A 91 11.86 8.23 -0.60
CA GLY A 91 10.52 8.27 -0.01
C GLY A 91 9.70 9.46 -0.48
N LYS A 92 10.33 10.64 -0.62
CA LYS A 92 9.69 11.84 -1.14
C LYS A 92 9.31 11.72 -2.62
N LEU A 93 10.20 11.18 -3.45
CA LEU A 93 9.97 10.98 -4.88
C LEU A 93 8.83 9.98 -5.13
N MET A 94 8.83 8.87 -4.39
CA MET A 94 7.84 7.81 -4.57
C MET A 94 6.45 8.24 -4.09
N ASN A 95 6.35 8.96 -2.96
CA ASN A 95 5.07 9.36 -2.36
C ASN A 95 4.07 8.19 -2.17
N LYS A 96 4.61 7.02 -1.81
CA LYS A 96 3.90 5.76 -1.54
C LYS A 96 4.06 5.37 -0.06
N PRO A 97 3.24 4.46 0.48
CA PRO A 97 3.46 3.90 1.81
C PRO A 97 4.91 3.40 1.97
N LEU A 98 5.56 3.79 3.06
CA LEU A 98 6.96 3.49 3.35
C LEU A 98 7.07 2.79 4.70
N LEU A 99 7.76 1.65 4.74
CA LEU A 99 8.07 0.90 5.94
C LEU A 99 9.55 1.02 6.30
N LEU A 100 9.82 1.39 7.55
CA LEU A 100 11.10 1.30 8.21
C LEU A 100 11.11 0.12 9.19
N TRP A 101 12.17 -0.69 9.11
CA TRP A 101 12.53 -1.69 10.11
C TRP A 101 14.00 -2.05 9.94
N GLY A 102 14.58 -2.73 10.93
CA GLY A 102 15.89 -3.35 10.79
C GLY A 102 16.10 -4.40 11.87
N PRO A 103 16.97 -5.39 11.62
CA PRO A 103 17.30 -6.41 12.59
C PRO A 103 17.88 -5.78 13.87
N ARG A 104 17.49 -6.31 15.02
CA ARG A 104 18.07 -5.93 16.32
C ARG A 104 19.60 -6.05 16.25
N ASP A 105 20.27 -5.06 16.82
CA ASP A 105 21.73 -5.05 16.92
C ASP A 105 22.18 -6.06 17.98
N ASP A 106 23.36 -6.64 17.76
CA ASP A 106 23.94 -7.63 18.66
C ASP A 106 24.33 -7.01 20.01
N ALA A 107 24.41 -7.85 21.05
CA ALA A 107 24.93 -7.39 22.33
C ALA A 107 26.40 -6.93 22.17
N PRO A 108 26.83 -5.87 22.88
CA PRO A 108 28.23 -5.43 22.83
C PRO A 108 29.17 -6.58 23.22
N ILE A 109 30.21 -6.82 22.42
CA ILE A 109 31.27 -7.79 22.72
C ILE A 109 32.52 -7.04 23.17
N GLY A 110 32.67 -6.85 24.49
CA GLY A 110 33.83 -6.17 25.07
C GLY A 110 34.06 -4.76 24.49
N ASN A 111 35.30 -4.48 24.07
CA ASN A 111 35.72 -3.20 23.48
C ASN A 111 35.71 -3.21 21.94
N GLU A 112 35.10 -4.22 21.31
CA GLU A 112 35.07 -4.30 19.85
C GLU A 112 34.14 -3.23 19.25
N ILE A 113 34.52 -2.75 18.06
CA ILE A 113 33.66 -1.84 17.30
C ILE A 113 32.45 -2.65 16.83
N ARG A 114 31.24 -2.19 17.21
CA ARG A 114 29.98 -2.79 16.78
C ARG A 114 29.91 -2.88 15.25
N ALA A 115 29.50 -4.04 14.74
CA ALA A 115 29.36 -4.25 13.29
C ALA A 115 28.22 -3.44 12.67
N ARG A 116 27.19 -3.12 13.47
CA ARG A 116 25.97 -2.42 13.05
C ARG A 116 25.50 -1.48 14.16
N ASP A 117 24.69 -0.50 13.76
CA ASP A 117 24.01 0.45 14.67
C ASP A 117 22.65 0.81 14.07
N THR A 118 21.85 -0.24 13.90
CA THR A 118 20.62 -0.25 13.12
C THR A 118 19.55 0.62 13.75
N GLN A 119 19.40 0.56 15.08
CA GLN A 119 18.38 1.34 15.78
C GLN A 119 18.64 2.86 15.70
N CYS A 120 19.88 3.29 15.92
CA CYS A 120 20.24 4.72 15.76
C CYS A 120 20.04 5.19 14.31
N GLY A 121 20.39 4.33 13.34
CA GLY A 121 20.11 4.56 11.93
C GLY A 121 18.63 4.80 11.61
N LEU A 122 17.75 3.95 12.14
CA LEU A 122 16.30 4.10 11.97
C LEU A 122 15.77 5.40 12.58
N PHE A 123 16.29 5.83 13.74
CA PHE A 123 15.95 7.13 14.33
C PHE A 123 16.48 8.32 13.53
N ALA A 124 17.68 8.21 12.97
CA ALA A 124 18.22 9.23 12.07
C ALA A 124 17.34 9.36 10.81
N THR A 125 17.03 8.24 10.16
CA THR A 125 16.16 8.22 8.97
C THR A 125 14.76 8.73 9.25
N SER A 126 14.12 8.29 10.34
CA SER A 126 12.77 8.74 10.70
C SER A 126 12.73 10.26 10.93
N LYS A 127 13.75 10.84 11.57
CA LYS A 127 13.86 12.29 11.75
C LYS A 127 13.92 13.04 10.43
N ILE A 128 14.65 12.53 9.44
CA ILE A 128 14.75 13.17 8.13
C ILE A 128 13.46 12.96 7.31
N LEU A 129 12.81 11.80 7.36
CA LEU A 129 11.51 11.58 6.72
C LEU A 129 10.45 12.57 7.22
N HIS A 130 10.41 12.83 8.53
CA HIS A 130 9.56 13.88 9.10
C HIS A 130 9.85 15.27 8.51
N ARG A 131 11.13 15.63 8.32
CA ARG A 131 11.51 16.92 7.71
C ARG A 131 11.08 17.03 6.24
N PHE A 132 11.05 15.92 5.51
CA PHE A 132 10.59 15.87 4.10
C PHE A 132 9.07 15.78 3.98
N GLY A 133 8.34 15.65 5.10
CA GLY A 133 6.90 15.42 5.12
C GLY A 133 6.52 14.09 4.48
N VAL A 134 7.35 13.06 4.66
CA VAL A 134 7.08 11.70 4.14
C VAL A 134 6.50 10.85 5.27
N PRO A 135 5.22 10.42 5.18
CA PRO A 135 4.65 9.49 6.14
C PRO A 135 5.34 8.12 6.05
N PHE A 136 5.56 7.48 7.19
CA PHE A 136 6.14 6.15 7.25
C PHE A 136 5.56 5.34 8.41
N THR A 137 5.63 4.02 8.27
CA THR A 137 5.41 3.08 9.36
C THR A 137 6.77 2.64 9.88
N TYR A 138 6.90 2.53 11.20
CA TYR A 138 8.08 1.98 11.86
C TYR A 138 7.67 0.75 12.66
N ILE A 139 8.39 -0.34 12.46
CA ILE A 139 8.31 -1.52 13.34
C ILE A 139 9.54 -1.49 14.24
N THR A 140 9.31 -1.65 15.55
CA THR A 140 10.39 -1.73 16.54
C THR A 140 11.46 -2.73 16.11
N ASN A 141 12.75 -2.34 16.19
CA ASN A 141 13.88 -3.23 15.95
C ASN A 141 13.71 -4.56 16.69
N SER A 142 13.79 -5.66 15.95
CA SER A 142 13.50 -6.99 16.44
C SER A 142 14.31 -8.03 15.65
N GLY A 143 14.30 -9.27 16.12
CA GLY A 143 14.71 -10.41 15.30
C GLY A 143 13.80 -10.57 14.07
N ILE A 144 14.34 -11.19 13.02
CA ILE A 144 13.59 -11.49 11.79
C ILE A 144 12.50 -12.55 12.01
N GLU A 145 12.68 -13.40 13.00
CA GLU A 145 11.71 -14.43 13.41
C GLU A 145 10.76 -13.96 14.52
N ASP A 146 10.92 -12.72 15.01
CA ASP A 146 10.07 -12.21 16.07
C ASP A 146 8.69 -11.89 15.53
N SER A 147 7.65 -12.31 16.26
CA SER A 147 6.25 -12.07 15.87
C SER A 147 5.88 -10.59 15.69
N ILE A 148 6.64 -9.66 16.30
CA ILE A 148 6.44 -8.22 16.13
C ILE A 148 6.78 -7.77 14.70
N PHE A 149 7.81 -8.36 14.07
CA PHE A 149 8.15 -8.07 12.69
C PHE A 149 7.08 -8.58 11.75
N GLU A 150 6.70 -9.85 11.87
CA GLU A 150 5.67 -10.46 11.03
C GLU A 150 4.33 -9.73 11.13
N LYS A 151 3.84 -9.47 12.35
CA LYS A 151 2.58 -8.74 12.56
C LYS A 151 2.65 -7.32 12.02
N GLY A 152 3.74 -6.60 12.31
CA GLY A 152 3.94 -5.24 11.84
C GLY A 152 3.99 -5.15 10.32
N PHE A 153 4.73 -6.06 9.68
CA PHE A 153 4.90 -6.13 8.24
C PHE A 153 3.58 -6.46 7.54
N ASN A 154 2.84 -7.45 8.04
CA ASN A 154 1.51 -7.80 7.51
C ASN A 154 0.51 -6.66 7.67
N ASN A 155 0.51 -5.96 8.81
CA ASN A 155 -0.34 -4.79 9.01
C ASN A 155 0.01 -3.66 8.03
N PHE A 156 1.30 -3.41 7.80
CA PHE A 156 1.74 -2.44 6.81
C PHE A 156 1.27 -2.79 5.40
N LEU A 157 1.44 -4.05 4.96
CA LEU A 157 0.99 -4.48 3.63
C LEU A 157 -0.53 -4.33 3.45
N ARG A 158 -1.32 -4.66 4.46
CA ARG A 158 -2.78 -4.47 4.44
C ARG A 158 -3.15 -2.99 4.34
N ALA A 159 -2.47 -2.12 5.09
CA ALA A 159 -2.66 -0.68 4.99
C ALA A 159 -2.26 -0.14 3.59
N ALA A 160 -1.15 -0.62 3.03
CA ALA A 160 -0.73 -0.26 1.68
C ALA A 160 -1.75 -0.70 0.62
N SER A 161 -2.35 -1.88 0.79
CA SER A 161 -3.43 -2.39 -0.09
C SER A 161 -4.67 -1.49 -0.05
N VAL A 162 -5.05 -1.00 1.13
CA VAL A 162 -6.11 0.01 1.26
C VAL A 162 -5.74 1.31 0.55
N VAL A 163 -4.51 1.81 0.70
CA VAL A 163 -4.05 3.02 0.00
C VAL A 163 -4.09 2.84 -1.53
N LYS A 164 -3.68 1.67 -2.04
CA LYS A 164 -3.76 1.31 -3.47
C LYS A 164 -5.20 1.31 -3.98
N ALA A 165 -6.14 0.79 -3.19
CA ALA A 165 -7.55 0.75 -3.54
C ALA A 165 -8.23 2.12 -3.48
N PHE A 166 -7.85 2.94 -2.49
CA PHE A 166 -8.49 4.21 -2.17
C PHE A 166 -8.05 5.33 -3.11
N ARG A 167 -6.74 5.42 -3.42
CA ARG A 167 -6.23 6.46 -4.32
C ARG A 167 -6.74 6.24 -5.73
N ASN A 168 -7.09 7.33 -6.41
CA ASN A 168 -7.57 7.32 -7.80
C ASN A 168 -8.85 6.48 -8.02
N MET A 169 -9.64 6.22 -6.96
CA MET A 169 -10.93 5.56 -7.13
C MET A 169 -11.96 6.51 -7.76
N ARG A 170 -13.01 5.93 -8.34
CA ARG A 170 -14.12 6.68 -8.93
C ARG A 170 -15.40 6.34 -8.16
N ILE A 171 -16.13 7.35 -7.71
CA ILE A 171 -17.36 7.21 -6.92
C ILE A 171 -18.53 7.67 -7.77
N GLY A 172 -19.43 6.76 -8.14
CA GLY A 172 -20.69 7.12 -8.78
C GLY A 172 -21.67 7.70 -7.75
N MET A 173 -22.06 8.96 -7.91
CA MET A 173 -23.01 9.64 -7.03
C MET A 173 -24.36 9.77 -7.74
N ILE A 174 -25.33 8.96 -7.32
CA ILE A 174 -26.70 9.03 -7.87
C ILE A 174 -27.48 10.07 -7.08
N SER A 175 -27.88 11.15 -7.75
CA SER A 175 -28.59 12.28 -7.13
C SER A 175 -27.79 12.98 -6.02
N THR A 176 -28.41 13.99 -5.42
CA THR A 176 -27.86 14.72 -4.28
C THR A 176 -28.28 14.09 -2.96
N ARG A 177 -27.46 14.28 -1.92
CA ARG A 177 -27.85 13.98 -0.52
C ARG A 177 -29.12 14.75 -0.10
N PRO A 178 -29.84 14.30 0.95
CA PRO A 178 -30.86 15.11 1.61
C PRO A 178 -30.29 16.43 2.15
N GLY A 179 -31.07 17.51 2.09
CA GLY A 179 -30.62 18.87 2.43
C GLY A 179 -30.11 19.05 3.86
N GLU A 180 -30.74 18.39 4.83
CA GLU A 180 -30.40 18.51 6.26
C GLU A 180 -29.25 17.57 6.69
N PHE A 181 -28.81 16.65 5.83
CA PHE A 181 -27.81 15.66 6.17
C PHE A 181 -26.39 16.19 5.94
N TRP A 182 -25.95 17.07 6.84
CA TRP A 182 -24.65 17.75 6.72
C TRP A 182 -23.46 16.83 7.03
N SER A 183 -23.67 15.76 7.80
CA SER A 183 -22.65 14.75 8.14
C SER A 183 -22.15 13.93 6.95
N VAL A 184 -22.87 13.96 5.83
CA VAL A 184 -22.49 13.26 4.58
C VAL A 184 -22.07 14.23 3.48
N MET A 185 -21.79 15.49 3.82
CA MET A 185 -21.14 16.41 2.88
C MET A 185 -19.73 15.92 2.55
N ALA A 186 -19.41 15.91 1.26
CA ALA A 186 -18.07 15.67 0.76
C ALA A 186 -17.56 16.90 0.02
N ASN A 187 -16.28 17.20 0.17
CA ASN A 187 -15.60 18.20 -0.65
C ASN A 187 -14.97 17.50 -1.86
N GLU A 188 -15.65 17.57 -3.01
CA GLU A 188 -15.19 16.95 -4.25
C GLU A 188 -13.81 17.47 -4.71
N GLY A 189 -13.54 18.76 -4.49
CA GLY A 189 -12.24 19.35 -4.79
C GLY A 189 -11.12 18.70 -3.98
N GLU A 190 -11.31 18.52 -2.67
CA GLU A 190 -10.32 17.82 -1.84
C GLU A 190 -10.19 16.34 -2.19
N LEU A 191 -11.30 15.67 -2.54
CA LEU A 191 -11.27 14.28 -3.01
C LEU A 191 -10.36 14.14 -4.24
N LEU A 192 -10.50 15.03 -5.21
CA LEU A 192 -9.71 15.02 -6.44
C LEU A 192 -8.26 15.45 -6.18
N GLU A 193 -8.03 16.59 -5.55
CA GLU A 193 -6.69 17.19 -5.40
C GLU A 193 -5.78 16.38 -4.46
N LYS A 194 -6.32 15.85 -3.36
CA LYS A 194 -5.51 15.15 -2.35
C LYS A 194 -5.40 13.66 -2.60
N PHE A 195 -6.45 13.04 -3.15
CA PHE A 195 -6.56 11.58 -3.26
C PHE A 195 -6.70 11.07 -4.70
N GLY A 196 -6.86 11.96 -5.67
CA GLY A 196 -7.17 11.61 -7.06
C GLY A 196 -8.56 11.02 -7.24
N ILE A 197 -9.45 11.15 -6.26
CA ILE A 197 -10.76 10.52 -6.27
C ILE A 197 -11.72 11.37 -7.09
N GLU A 198 -12.25 10.78 -8.16
CA GLU A 198 -13.27 11.41 -9.00
C GLU A 198 -14.67 11.06 -8.49
N VAL A 199 -15.51 12.07 -8.31
CA VAL A 199 -16.95 11.88 -8.13
C VAL A 199 -17.62 11.99 -9.50
N ILE A 200 -18.36 10.96 -9.89
CA ILE A 200 -19.09 10.90 -11.16
C ILE A 200 -20.56 11.14 -10.83
N PRO A 201 -21.08 12.36 -11.01
CA PRO A 201 -22.49 12.65 -10.76
C PRO A 201 -23.36 11.96 -11.82
N VAL A 202 -24.44 11.33 -11.37
CA VAL A 202 -25.45 10.70 -12.23
C VAL A 202 -26.83 11.22 -11.83
N ALA A 203 -27.58 11.73 -12.81
CA ALA A 203 -28.92 12.24 -12.57
C ALA A 203 -29.88 11.11 -12.21
N LEU A 204 -30.73 11.33 -11.21
CA LEU A 204 -31.72 10.31 -10.80
C LEU A 204 -32.67 9.94 -11.95
N THR A 205 -33.04 10.90 -12.80
CA THR A 205 -33.90 10.70 -13.96
C THR A 205 -33.29 9.73 -14.97
N GLU A 206 -31.98 9.78 -15.18
CA GLU A 206 -31.25 8.85 -16.06
C GLU A 206 -31.29 7.43 -15.49
N MET A 207 -31.03 7.27 -14.19
CA MET A 207 -31.12 5.97 -13.52
C MET A 207 -32.53 5.37 -13.58
N ILE A 208 -33.57 6.19 -13.39
CA ILE A 208 -34.97 5.75 -13.50
C ILE A 208 -35.30 5.31 -14.93
N ALA A 209 -34.85 6.07 -15.94
CA ALA A 209 -35.08 5.73 -17.34
C ALA A 209 -34.45 4.38 -17.70
N LEU A 210 -33.18 4.17 -17.30
CA LEU A 210 -32.46 2.91 -17.49
C LEU A 210 -33.18 1.74 -16.79
N ALA A 211 -33.57 1.91 -15.52
CA ALA A 211 -34.25 0.86 -14.77
C ALA A 211 -35.59 0.45 -15.42
N ARG A 212 -36.37 1.43 -15.90
CA ARG A 212 -37.63 1.17 -16.63
C ARG A 212 -37.38 0.43 -17.92
N GLU A 213 -36.37 0.85 -18.70
CA GLU A 213 -36.01 0.17 -19.94
C GLU A 213 -35.68 -1.31 -19.72
N TYR A 214 -34.84 -1.63 -18.72
CA TYR A 214 -34.46 -3.01 -18.39
C TYR A 214 -35.66 -3.88 -18.00
N LYS A 215 -36.59 -3.29 -17.22
CA LYS A 215 -37.83 -3.94 -16.78
C LYS A 215 -38.81 -4.14 -17.94
N ASP A 216 -39.08 -3.11 -18.71
CA ASP A 216 -40.10 -3.10 -19.76
C ASP A 216 -39.68 -3.98 -20.95
N LYS A 217 -38.38 -4.01 -21.27
CA LYS A 217 -37.82 -4.97 -22.24
C LYS A 217 -37.75 -6.40 -21.72
N ASN A 218 -38.00 -6.61 -20.42
CA ASN A 218 -37.81 -7.89 -19.73
C ASN A 218 -36.47 -8.53 -20.12
N SER A 219 -35.41 -7.74 -19.96
CA SER A 219 -34.05 -8.05 -20.42
C SER A 219 -33.57 -9.43 -19.96
N GLU A 220 -32.70 -10.06 -20.75
CA GLU A 220 -32.13 -11.37 -20.39
C GLU A 220 -31.30 -11.27 -19.10
N GLU A 221 -30.64 -10.12 -18.88
CA GLU A 221 -29.93 -9.78 -17.66
C GLU A 221 -30.87 -9.80 -16.45
N LEU A 222 -32.03 -9.15 -16.54
CA LEU A 222 -33.04 -9.15 -15.47
C LEU A 222 -33.55 -10.57 -15.19
N LYS A 223 -33.84 -11.36 -16.23
CA LYS A 223 -34.26 -12.76 -16.07
C LYS A 223 -33.19 -13.60 -15.37
N ALA A 224 -31.93 -13.40 -15.74
CA ALA A 224 -30.80 -14.13 -15.16
C ALA A 224 -30.64 -13.80 -13.67
N VAL A 225 -30.71 -12.51 -13.30
CA VAL A 225 -30.63 -12.08 -11.89
C VAL A 225 -31.81 -12.60 -11.08
N VAL A 226 -33.05 -12.50 -11.60
CA VAL A 226 -34.24 -13.04 -10.92
C VAL A 226 -34.12 -14.55 -10.72
N LYS A 227 -33.65 -15.29 -11.74
CA LYS A 227 -33.43 -16.73 -11.63
C LYS A 227 -32.35 -17.07 -10.59
N ASP A 228 -31.27 -16.30 -10.54
CA ASP A 228 -30.19 -16.47 -9.56
C ASP A 228 -30.70 -16.24 -8.13
N ILE A 229 -31.48 -15.19 -7.88
CA ILE A 229 -32.10 -14.96 -6.57
C ILE A 229 -33.04 -16.11 -6.19
N LYS A 230 -33.90 -16.55 -7.11
CA LYS A 230 -34.82 -17.67 -6.86
C LYS A 230 -34.12 -19.00 -6.64
N GLY A 231 -32.95 -19.19 -7.27
CA GLY A 231 -32.11 -20.37 -7.09
C GLY A 231 -31.30 -20.35 -5.79
N LYS A 232 -31.20 -19.18 -5.13
CA LYS A 232 -30.56 -19.02 -3.83
C LYS A 232 -31.59 -19.10 -2.72
N ASN A 233 -31.13 -19.43 -1.51
CA ASN A 233 -31.96 -19.51 -0.30
C ASN A 233 -32.28 -18.11 0.27
N ILE A 234 -32.70 -17.18 -0.60
CA ILE A 234 -33.08 -15.81 -0.24
C ILE A 234 -34.60 -15.79 -0.14
N ASP A 235 -35.13 -15.44 1.04
CA ASP A 235 -36.58 -15.25 1.22
C ASP A 235 -37.02 -13.92 0.59
N TYR A 236 -37.89 -14.00 -0.41
CA TYR A 236 -38.48 -12.85 -1.10
C TYR A 236 -40.02 -12.81 -0.95
N SER A 237 -40.59 -13.61 -0.05
CA SER A 237 -42.04 -13.75 0.12
C SER A 237 -42.74 -12.42 0.47
N SER A 238 -42.07 -11.53 1.21
CA SER A 238 -42.57 -10.21 1.61
C SER A 238 -42.59 -9.17 0.48
N VAL A 239 -41.77 -9.36 -0.55
CA VAL A 239 -41.66 -8.45 -1.71
C VAL A 239 -42.70 -8.81 -2.77
N GLY A 240 -42.90 -10.11 -2.99
CA GLY A 240 -43.77 -10.65 -4.04
C GLY A 240 -43.12 -10.66 -5.43
N GLU A 241 -43.60 -11.55 -6.29
CA GLU A 241 -43.06 -11.83 -7.64
C GLU A 241 -42.99 -10.60 -8.56
N GLU A 242 -43.99 -9.73 -8.50
CA GLU A 242 -44.07 -8.56 -9.38
C GLU A 242 -43.07 -7.46 -8.98
N ASN A 243 -42.86 -7.27 -7.68
CA ASN A 243 -41.94 -6.25 -7.19
C ASN A 243 -40.50 -6.73 -7.19
N LEU A 244 -40.26 -8.04 -7.18
CA LEU A 244 -38.91 -8.58 -7.34
C LEU A 244 -38.26 -8.01 -8.61
N LYS A 245 -38.97 -8.00 -9.73
CA LYS A 245 -38.51 -7.43 -11.02
C LYS A 245 -38.27 -5.90 -11.02
N LYS A 246 -38.63 -5.20 -9.94
CA LYS A 246 -38.44 -3.74 -9.79
C LYS A 246 -37.24 -3.40 -8.90
N ILE A 247 -36.78 -4.36 -8.09
CA ILE A 247 -35.73 -4.16 -7.06
C ILE A 247 -34.39 -4.75 -7.52
N VAL A 248 -34.43 -5.74 -8.41
CA VAL A 248 -33.27 -6.24 -9.17
C VAL A 248 -33.23 -5.70 -10.58
#